data_AF-A0A3C1UR99-F1
#
_entry.id   AF-A0A3C1UR99-F1
#
_cell.length_a   1.000
_cell.length_b   1.000
_cell.length_c   1.000
_cell.angle_alpha   90.00
_cell.angle_beta   90.00
_cell.angle_gamma   90.00
#
_symmetry.space_group_name_H-M   'P 1'
#
loop_
_entity.id
_entity.type
_entity.pdbx_description
1 polymer ?
#
loop_
_entity_poly.entity_id
_entity_poly.type
_entity_poly.pdbx_seq_one_letter_code
_entity_poly.pdbx_strand_id
1 'polypeptide(L)'
;VFRGHQHSGAPNPMMRRLVHSHGVFRHWQEARPPSPAENESSLQALNLETGNKRKLVEGAAYTFNVAPDSNYGVGNRYDFDTFGILTFAETFADWELEVVNLTNIRW
;
A
#
# COMPACT_ATOMS: atom_id res chain seq x y z
N VAL A 1 11.02 -8.38 -2.44
CA VAL A 1 10.07 -9.51 -2.44
C VAL A 1 8.66 -8.95 -2.52
N PHE A 2 7.85 -9.39 -3.48
CA PHE A 2 6.42 -9.02 -3.53
C PHE A 2 5.62 -10.10 -2.80
N ARG A 3 4.97 -9.72 -1.69
CA ARG A 3 4.11 -10.64 -0.93
C ARG A 3 2.70 -10.07 -0.91
N GLY A 4 1.82 -10.68 -1.69
CA GLY A 4 0.38 -10.53 -1.49
C GLY A 4 -0.02 -11.22 -0.19
N HIS A 5 0.16 -10.53 0.94
CA HIS A 5 -0.30 -11.02 2.23
C HIS A 5 -1.67 -10.43 2.53
N GLN A 6 -2.65 -11.30 2.72
CA GLN A 6 -3.97 -10.92 3.20
C GLN A 6 -3.86 -10.51 4.67
N HIS A 7 -4.16 -9.25 4.96
CA HIS A 7 -4.18 -8.72 6.32
C HIS A 7 -5.59 -8.88 6.92
N SER A 8 -6.18 -7.79 7.39
CA SER A 8 -7.41 -7.78 8.19
C SER A 8 -8.56 -7.20 7.39
N GLY A 9 -9.73 -7.84 7.45
CA GLY A 9 -10.98 -7.23 7.00
C GLY A 9 -11.40 -6.04 7.86
N ALA A 10 -10.93 -5.95 9.10
CA ALA A 10 -11.23 -4.84 10.00
C ALA A 10 -10.10 -3.77 9.98
N PRO A 11 -10.44 -2.47 10.14
CA PRO A 11 -9.46 -1.40 10.25
C PRO A 11 -8.50 -1.62 11.42
N ASN A 12 -7.22 -1.66 11.11
CA ASN A 12 -6.14 -1.65 12.08
C ASN A 12 -5.04 -0.69 11.59
N PRO A 13 -4.02 -0.38 12.42
CA PRO A 13 -2.97 0.56 12.03
C PRO A 13 -2.30 0.22 10.69
N MET A 14 -2.04 -1.08 10.45
CA MET A 14 -1.47 -1.55 9.19
C MET A 14 -2.39 -1.29 7.99
N MET A 15 -3.69 -1.59 8.12
CA MET A 15 -4.65 -1.35 7.05
C MET A 15 -4.83 0.14 6.77
N ARG A 16 -4.78 0.99 7.80
CA ARG A 16 -4.86 2.44 7.64
C ARG A 16 -3.66 3.00 6.86
N ARG A 17 -2.45 2.52 7.16
CA ARG A 17 -1.25 2.88 6.39
C ARG A 17 -1.34 2.38 4.94
N LEU A 18 -1.89 1.19 4.71
CA LEU A 18 -2.10 0.66 3.36
C LEU A 18 -3.09 1.51 2.55
N VAL A 19 -4.21 1.94 3.15
CA VAL A 19 -5.16 2.89 2.50
C VAL A 19 -4.45 4.18 2.16
N HIS A 20 -3.75 4.76 3.14
CA HIS A 20 -3.07 6.04 3.00
C HIS A 20 -1.99 5.99 1.92
N SER A 21 -1.27 4.87 1.80
CA SER A 21 -0.30 4.63 0.73
C SER A 21 -0.92 4.13 -0.58
N HIS A 22 -2.19 4.45 -0.84
CA HIS A 22 -2.90 4.16 -2.10
C HIS A 22 -2.92 2.67 -2.46
N GLY A 23 -2.99 1.81 -1.45
CA GLY A 23 -3.08 0.37 -1.63
C GLY A 23 -1.77 -0.33 -1.96
N VAL A 24 -0.62 0.34 -1.86
CA VAL A 24 0.69 -0.33 -1.83
C VAL A 24 1.44 0.16 -0.61
N PHE A 25 1.82 -0.75 0.28
CA PHE A 25 2.56 -0.40 1.49
C PHE A 25 3.85 -1.19 1.61
N ARG A 26 4.94 -0.50 1.90
CA ARG A 26 6.28 -1.09 2.04
C ARG A 26 6.56 -1.46 3.49
N HIS A 27 6.56 -2.75 3.75
CA HIS A 27 6.87 -3.35 5.03
C HIS A 27 8.39 -3.28 5.35
N TRP A 28 8.68 -3.02 6.64
CA TRP A 28 9.98 -3.15 7.31
C TRP A 28 10.94 -1.97 7.15
N GLN A 29 10.48 -0.83 6.61
CA GLN A 29 11.27 0.41 6.57
C GLN A 29 10.50 1.66 7.03
N GLU A 30 9.33 1.50 7.64
CA GLU A 30 8.72 2.63 8.34
C GLU A 30 9.46 2.88 9.65
N ALA A 31 9.97 4.10 9.82
CA ALA A 31 10.78 4.53 10.96
C ALA A 31 10.07 4.31 12.32
N ARG A 32 8.75 4.08 12.30
CA ARG A 32 7.91 3.88 13.47
C ARG A 32 6.97 2.69 13.31
N PRO A 33 6.89 1.79 14.32
CA PRO A 33 5.88 0.74 14.37
C PRO A 33 4.44 1.28 14.27
N PRO A 34 3.52 0.53 13.65
CA PRO A 34 2.10 0.87 13.62
C PRO A 34 1.51 0.98 15.03
N SER A 35 0.77 2.05 15.29
CA SER A 35 0.14 2.33 16.59
C SER A 35 -1.38 2.35 16.51
N PRO A 36 -2.10 1.76 17.49
CA PRO A 36 -3.57 1.84 17.57
C PRO A 36 -4.12 3.28 17.54
N ALA A 37 -3.34 4.24 18.04
CA ALA A 37 -3.72 5.65 18.09
C ALA A 37 -3.62 6.39 16.73
N GLU A 38 -3.15 5.73 15.68
CA GLU A 38 -3.05 6.34 14.35
C GLU A 38 -4.42 6.73 13.80
N ASN A 39 -4.55 8.00 13.45
CA ASN A 39 -5.65 8.63 12.73
C ASN A 39 -5.12 9.35 11.48
N GLU A 40 -6.00 9.94 10.68
CA GLU A 40 -5.64 10.58 9.41
C GLU A 40 -4.51 11.62 9.54
N SER A 41 -4.58 12.51 10.54
CA SER A 41 -3.56 13.54 10.73
C SER A 41 -2.20 12.93 11.13
N SER A 42 -2.21 11.89 11.96
CA SER A 42 -0.98 11.19 12.31
C SER A 42 -0.37 10.44 11.13
N LEU A 43 -1.18 9.91 10.20
CA LEU A 43 -0.69 9.21 9.00
C LEU A 43 0.01 10.17 8.05
N GLN A 44 -0.58 11.35 7.83
CA GLN A 44 0.05 12.40 7.01
C GLN A 44 1.43 12.81 7.55
N ALA A 45 1.62 12.78 8.88
CA ALA A 45 2.89 13.09 9.52
C ALA A 45 3.94 11.95 9.41
N LEU A 46 3.56 10.74 9.00
CA LEU A 46 4.48 9.59 8.89
C LEU A 46 5.33 9.62 7.62
N ASN A 47 5.11 10.57 6.69
CA ASN A 47 5.82 10.64 5.40
C ASN A 47 5.84 9.30 4.65
N LEU A 48 4.72 8.57 4.71
CA LEU A 48 4.57 7.30 4.00
C LEU A 48 4.67 7.54 2.48
N GLU A 49 5.15 6.55 1.75
CA GLU A 49 5.21 6.62 0.29
C GLU A 49 3.80 6.60 -0.30
N THR A 50 3.41 7.71 -0.93
CA THR A 50 2.09 7.89 -1.60
C THR A 50 2.21 8.14 -3.09
N GLY A 51 3.41 8.38 -3.61
CA GLY A 51 3.65 8.63 -5.04
C GLY A 51 3.20 7.46 -5.92
N ASN A 52 2.74 7.79 -7.13
CA ASN A 52 2.37 6.79 -8.13
C ASN A 52 3.59 6.10 -8.75
N LYS A 53 4.76 6.72 -8.74
CA LYS A 53 6.03 6.09 -9.14
C LYS A 53 6.92 5.92 -7.92
N ARG A 54 7.40 4.69 -7.71
CA ARG A 54 8.10 4.27 -6.50
C ARG A 54 9.37 3.52 -6.85
N LYS A 55 10.48 3.91 -6.25
CA LYS A 55 11.72 3.14 -6.36
C LYS A 55 11.63 1.91 -5.47
N LEU A 56 12.07 0.77 -6.00
CA LEU A 56 12.13 -0.43 -5.18
C LEU A 56 13.33 -0.38 -4.25
N VAL A 57 13.15 -0.93 -3.05
CA VAL A 57 14.21 -1.01 -2.05
C VAL A 57 14.55 -2.46 -1.79
N GLU A 58 15.85 -2.72 -1.76
CA GLU A 58 16.38 -4.07 -1.62
C GLU A 58 16.01 -4.63 -0.24
N GLY A 59 15.66 -5.91 -0.21
CA GLY A 59 15.18 -6.58 1.00
C GLY A 59 13.79 -6.15 1.47
N ALA A 60 13.15 -5.15 0.85
CA ALA A 60 11.82 -4.73 1.25
C ALA A 60 10.73 -5.74 0.84
N ALA A 61 9.68 -5.76 1.66
CA ALA A 61 8.43 -6.47 1.38
C ALA A 61 7.35 -5.43 1.05
N TYR A 62 6.56 -5.69 0.00
CA TYR A 62 5.46 -4.83 -0.39
C TYR A 62 4.14 -5.59 -0.24
N THR A 63 3.16 -4.96 0.41
CA THR A 63 1.79 -5.44 0.50
C THR A 63 0.92 -4.60 -0.42
N PHE A 64 0.06 -5.29 -1.16
CA PHE A 64 -0.91 -4.69 -2.06
C PHE A 64 -2.31 -4.83 -1.46
N ASN A 65 -3.16 -3.85 -1.74
CA ASN A 65 -4.59 -3.94 -1.47
C ASN A 65 -5.23 -5.00 -2.37
N VAL A 66 -6.47 -5.33 -2.04
CA VAL A 66 -7.38 -6.09 -2.89
C VAL A 66 -8.60 -5.19 -3.15
N ALA A 67 -9.25 -5.41 -4.29
CA ALA A 67 -10.43 -4.71 -4.80
C ALA A 67 -11.45 -4.25 -3.73
N PRO A 68 -12.14 -3.12 -3.95
CA PRO A 68 -13.01 -2.48 -2.95
C PRO A 68 -14.24 -3.33 -2.57
N ASP A 69 -14.65 -4.24 -3.44
CA ASP A 69 -15.74 -5.20 -3.23
C ASP A 69 -15.32 -6.46 -2.46
N SER A 70 -14.03 -6.66 -2.22
CA SER A 70 -13.54 -7.74 -1.37
C SER A 70 -13.94 -7.52 0.10
N ASN A 71 -13.92 -8.59 0.91
CA ASN A 71 -14.13 -8.48 2.36
C ASN A 71 -13.14 -7.49 3.02
N TYR A 72 -11.95 -7.35 2.46
CA TYR A 72 -10.94 -6.38 2.91
C TYR A 72 -11.32 -4.95 2.52
N GLY A 73 -11.72 -4.76 1.26
CA GLY A 73 -12.14 -3.47 0.73
C GLY A 73 -13.36 -2.92 1.47
N VAL A 74 -14.41 -3.74 1.63
CA VAL A 74 -15.63 -3.36 2.35
C VAL A 74 -15.32 -3.01 3.80
N GLY A 75 -14.59 -3.88 4.51
CA GLY A 75 -14.36 -3.68 5.93
C GLY A 75 -13.36 -2.56 6.25
N ASN A 76 -12.45 -2.23 5.33
CA ASN A 76 -11.52 -1.09 5.45
C ASN A 76 -11.96 0.16 4.68
N ARG A 77 -13.14 0.13 4.05
CA ARG A 77 -13.76 1.25 3.31
C ARG A 77 -12.91 1.76 2.14
N TYR A 78 -12.39 0.84 1.32
CA TYR A 78 -11.69 1.22 0.10
C TYR A 78 -12.68 1.74 -0.94
N ASP A 79 -12.32 2.81 -1.61
CA ASP A 79 -13.04 3.40 -2.76
C ASP A 79 -12.26 3.24 -4.08
N PHE A 80 -11.13 2.52 -4.04
CA PHE A 80 -10.26 2.23 -5.18
C PHE A 80 -9.78 0.78 -5.19
N ASP A 81 -9.54 0.26 -6.39
CA ASP A 81 -8.70 -0.92 -6.63
C ASP A 81 -7.25 -0.49 -6.86
N THR A 82 -6.29 -1.36 -6.56
CA THR A 82 -4.86 -1.07 -6.73
C THR A 82 -4.15 -2.23 -7.41
N PHE A 83 -3.41 -1.91 -8.48
CA PHE A 83 -2.39 -2.82 -9.02
C PHE A 83 -1.08 -2.08 -9.28
N GLY A 84 0.00 -2.85 -9.41
CA GLY A 84 1.33 -2.33 -9.65
C GLY A 84 1.88 -2.79 -11.00
N ILE A 85 2.53 -1.89 -11.72
CA ILE A 85 3.31 -2.19 -12.92
C ILE A 85 4.79 -2.07 -12.57
N LEU A 86 5.50 -3.20 -12.60
CA LEU A 86 6.93 -3.24 -12.32
C LEU A 86 7.72 -3.08 -13.62
N THR A 87 8.53 -2.02 -13.69
CA THR A 87 9.50 -1.79 -14.77
C THR A 87 10.90 -2.16 -14.30
N PHE A 88 11.53 -3.07 -15.04
CA PHE A 88 12.88 -3.54 -14.78
C PHE A 88 13.91 -2.65 -15.48
N ALA A 89 15.10 -2.58 -14.89
CA ALA A 89 16.29 -1.95 -15.44
C ALA A 89 17.51 -2.83 -15.20
N GLU A 90 18.66 -2.44 -15.77
CA GLU A 90 19.91 -3.18 -15.63
C GLU A 90 20.36 -3.31 -14.16
N THR A 91 20.21 -2.23 -13.37
CA THR A 91 20.49 -2.24 -11.94
C THR A 91 19.20 -2.23 -11.13
N PHE A 92 19.17 -2.94 -10.00
CA PHE A 92 18.00 -2.98 -9.12
C PHE A 92 17.59 -1.60 -8.59
N ALA A 93 18.57 -0.71 -8.35
CA ALA A 93 18.33 0.66 -7.90
C ALA A 93 17.51 1.47 -8.92
N ASP A 94 17.52 1.06 -10.18
CA ASP A 94 16.78 1.73 -11.25
C ASP A 94 15.37 1.16 -11.46
N TRP A 95 15.03 0.01 -10.86
CA TRP A 95 13.70 -0.58 -10.96
C TRP A 95 12.64 0.38 -10.38
N GLU A 96 11.49 0.43 -11.03
CA GLU A 96 10.39 1.33 -10.68
C GLU A 96 9.08 0.55 -10.62
N LEU A 97 8.31 0.79 -9.56
CA LEU A 97 6.93 0.35 -9.42
C LEU A 97 6.01 1.55 -9.70
N GLU A 98 5.19 1.44 -10.74
CA GLU A 98 4.05 2.33 -10.94
C GLU A 98 2.83 1.76 -10.21
N VAL A 99 2.23 2.55 -9.32
CA VAL A 99 1.00 2.23 -8.60
C VAL A 99 -0.17 2.88 -9.32
N VAL A 100 -1.11 2.04 -9.75
CA VAL A 100 -2.32 2.48 -10.45
C VAL A 100 -3.52 2.24 -9.55
N ASN A 101 -4.26 3.32 -9.27
CA ASN A 101 -5.56 3.25 -8.60
C ASN A 101 -6.68 3.40 -9.60
N LEU A 102 -7.63 2.48 -9.58
CA LEU A 102 -8.83 2.55 -10.38
C LEU A 102 -10.00 2.89 -9.47
N THR A 103 -10.71 3.98 -9.78
CA THR A 103 -11.93 4.40 -9.09
C THR A 103 -13.15 4.04 -9.93
N ASN A 104 -14.28 3.75 -9.27
CA ASN A 104 -15.56 3.40 -9.91
C ASN A 104 -15.58 2.10 -10.73
N ILE A 105 -14.78 1.09 -10.38
CA ILE A 105 -14.96 -0.23 -11.01
C ILE A 105 -16.21 -0.89 -10.41
N ARG A 106 -17.23 -1.12 -11.26
CA ARG A 106 -18.31 -2.08 -11.00
C ARG A 106 -17.98 -3.32 -11.81
N TRP A 107 -17.65 -4.43 -11.14
CA TRP A 107 -17.53 -5.74 -11.77
C TRP A 107 -18.92 -6.38 -11.93
#